data_AF-A0A6N7I1P9-F1
#
_entry.id   AF-A0A6N7I1P9-F1
#
_cell.length_a   1.000
_cell.length_b   1.000
_cell.length_c   1.000
_cell.angle_alpha   90.00
_cell.angle_beta   90.00
_cell.angle_gamma   90.00
#
_symmetry.space_group_name_H-M   'P 1'
#
loop_
_entity.id
_entity.type
_entity.pdbx_description
1 polymer ?
#
loop_
_entity_poly.entity_id
_entity_poly.type
_entity_poly.pdbx_seq_one_letter_code
_entity_poly.pdbx_strand_id
1 'polypeptide(L)'
;MSGHPDRRNAPLRLGADAEDVGRGLGQLVVAVLEIVRELLERRALRRVDSGDLDETQIERLGRALQELEEKLAELREVFGVEPEDLRLPANLGELLADERADPRWKEEATP
;
A
#
# COMPACT_ATOMS: atom_id res chain seq x y z
N MET A 1 -6.11 46.29 -12.58
CA MET A 1 -6.98 45.78 -11.49
C MET A 1 -8.26 45.33 -12.17
N SER A 2 -8.77 44.11 -12.15
CA SER A 2 -8.65 42.90 -11.33
C SER A 2 -9.09 41.73 -12.23
N GLY A 3 -8.94 40.44 -11.95
CA GLY A 3 -8.23 39.67 -10.94
C GLY A 3 -7.98 38.31 -11.59
N HIS A 4 -6.78 37.78 -11.41
CA HIS A 4 -6.40 36.46 -11.90
C HIS A 4 -7.19 35.42 -11.09
N PRO A 5 -7.97 34.50 -11.70
CA PRO A 5 -8.65 33.47 -10.94
C PRO A 5 -7.60 32.62 -10.24
N ASP A 6 -7.66 32.64 -8.91
CA ASP A 6 -6.82 31.91 -7.98
C ASP A 6 -7.01 30.40 -8.23
N ARG A 7 -6.01 29.76 -8.83
CA ARG A 7 -5.95 28.30 -9.04
C ARG A 7 -5.40 27.56 -7.82
N ARG A 8 -5.49 28.15 -6.63
CA ARG A 8 -5.02 27.52 -5.40
C ARG A 8 -6.22 27.12 -4.59
N ASN A 9 -6.35 25.82 -4.37
CA ASN A 9 -7.36 25.18 -3.54
C ASN A 9 -8.70 24.91 -4.22
N ALA A 10 -8.68 24.15 -5.32
CA ALA A 10 -9.80 23.27 -5.57
C ALA A 10 -9.72 22.16 -4.51
N PRO A 11 -10.70 21.99 -3.61
CA PRO A 11 -10.72 20.81 -2.76
C PRO A 11 -10.58 19.60 -3.68
N LEU A 12 -9.75 18.62 -3.29
CA LEU A 12 -9.74 17.27 -3.87
C LEU A 12 -11.15 16.69 -3.68
N ARG A 13 -12.08 17.12 -4.53
CA ARG A 13 -13.36 16.47 -4.69
C ARG A 13 -13.03 15.24 -5.51
N LEU A 14 -12.62 14.21 -4.78
CA LEU A 14 -12.80 12.84 -5.19
C LEU A 14 -14.32 12.70 -5.41
N GLY A 15 -14.79 13.08 -6.59
CA GLY A 15 -16.06 12.64 -7.12
C GLY A 15 -15.91 11.16 -7.45
N ALA A 16 -15.74 10.35 -6.41
CA ALA A 16 -15.66 8.92 -6.50
C ALA A 16 -17.04 8.42 -6.11
N ASP A 17 -17.72 7.78 -7.05
CA ASP A 17 -18.93 7.04 -6.75
C ASP A 17 -18.60 6.03 -5.63
N ALA A 18 -19.56 5.70 -4.77
CA ALA A 18 -19.29 4.82 -3.62
C ALA A 18 -18.66 3.47 -4.03
N GLU A 19 -18.96 3.01 -5.25
CA GLU A 19 -18.35 1.84 -5.89
C GLU A 19 -16.86 2.03 -6.21
N ASP A 20 -16.44 3.23 -6.65
CA ASP A 20 -15.05 3.58 -6.93
C ASP A 20 -14.22 3.67 -5.65
N VAL A 21 -14.79 4.20 -4.56
CA VAL A 21 -14.14 4.24 -3.24
C VAL A 21 -13.93 2.83 -2.71
N GLY A 22 -14.95 1.97 -2.82
CA GLY A 22 -14.85 0.57 -2.41
C GLY A 22 -13.78 -0.20 -3.20
N ARG A 23 -13.72 0.02 -4.51
CA ARG A 23 -12.67 -0.57 -5.37
C ARG A 23 -11.28 -0.09 -4.98
N GLY A 24 -11.08 1.23 -4.84
CA GLY A 24 -9.77 1.79 -4.48
C GLY A 24 -9.27 1.34 -3.11
N LEU A 25 -10.15 1.23 -2.11
CA LEU A 25 -9.80 0.67 -0.80
C LEU A 25 -9.46 -0.81 -0.90
N GLY A 26 -10.18 -1.58 -1.71
CA GLY A 26 -9.87 -2.99 -1.98
C GLY A 26 -8.48 -3.16 -2.57
N GLN A 27 -8.12 -2.34 -3.57
CA GLN A 27 -6.79 -2.33 -4.18
C GLN A 27 -5.69 -2.02 -3.14
N LEU A 28 -5.91 -1.05 -2.26
CA LEU A 28 -4.98 -0.72 -1.18
C LEU A 28 -4.80 -1.88 -0.20
N VAL A 29 -5.88 -2.55 0.19
CA VAL A 29 -5.82 -3.71 1.10
C VAL A 29 -5.06 -4.85 0.45
N VAL A 30 -5.33 -5.16 -0.82
CA VAL A 30 -4.56 -6.16 -1.58
C VAL A 30 -3.07 -5.79 -1.55
N ALA A 31 -2.73 -4.54 -1.88
CA ALA A 31 -1.33 -4.09 -1.85
C ALA A 31 -0.65 -4.26 -0.48
N VAL A 32 -1.34 -3.96 0.62
CA VAL A 32 -0.79 -4.18 1.97
C VAL A 32 -0.57 -5.67 2.26
N LEU A 33 -1.52 -6.53 1.86
CA LEU A 33 -1.39 -7.96 2.07
C LEU A 33 -0.20 -8.56 1.30
N GLU A 34 0.11 -8.03 0.11
CA GLU A 34 1.30 -8.42 -0.66
C GLU A 34 2.60 -8.10 0.07
N ILE A 35 2.71 -6.90 0.66
CA ILE A 35 3.88 -6.54 1.47
C ILE A 35 4.06 -7.54 2.62
N VAL A 36 2.95 -7.89 3.28
CA VAL A 36 2.96 -8.83 4.39
C VAL A 36 3.40 -10.21 3.90
N ARG A 37 2.88 -10.69 2.78
CA ARG A 37 3.28 -11.95 2.14
C ARG A 37 4.79 -11.95 1.83
N GLU A 38 5.31 -10.93 1.15
CA GLU A 38 6.74 -10.82 0.84
C GLU A 38 7.60 -10.85 2.11
N LEU A 39 7.18 -10.15 3.16
CA LEU A 39 7.89 -10.13 4.42
C LEU A 39 7.91 -11.51 5.08
N LEU A 40 6.79 -12.23 5.04
CA LEU A 40 6.67 -13.58 5.57
C LEU A 40 7.57 -14.54 4.79
N GLU A 41 7.60 -14.48 3.46
CA GLU A 41 8.49 -15.26 2.61
C GLU A 41 9.97 -14.99 2.93
N ARG A 42 10.36 -13.71 2.98
CA ARG A 42 11.74 -13.33 3.35
C ARG A 42 12.13 -13.85 4.73
N ARG A 43 11.20 -13.85 5.70
CA ARG A 43 11.46 -14.37 7.04
C ARG A 43 11.48 -15.89 7.07
N ALA A 44 10.66 -16.55 6.27
CA ALA A 44 10.66 -18.00 6.10
C ALA A 44 12.03 -18.46 5.61
N LEU A 45 12.54 -17.85 4.53
CA LEU A 45 13.88 -18.14 4.00
C LEU A 45 14.96 -17.99 5.06
N ARG A 46 14.98 -16.87 5.81
CA ARG A 46 15.96 -16.68 6.90
C ARG A 46 15.92 -17.77 7.98
N ARG A 47 14.74 -18.30 8.30
CA ARG A 47 14.59 -19.38 9.30
C ARG A 47 15.03 -20.74 8.77
N VAL A 48 14.81 -20.97 7.48
CA VAL A 48 15.32 -22.16 6.79
C VAL A 48 16.85 -22.11 6.78
N ASP A 49 17.42 -20.97 6.39
CA ASP A 49 18.87 -20.76 6.31
C ASP A 49 19.57 -20.85 7.68
N SER A 50 18.90 -20.40 8.76
CA SER A 50 19.42 -20.51 10.12
C SER A 50 19.31 -21.91 10.72
N GLY A 51 18.57 -22.82 10.07
CA GLY A 51 18.29 -24.16 10.62
C GLY A 51 17.32 -24.15 11.80
N ASP A 52 16.55 -23.07 12.00
CA ASP A 52 15.56 -22.93 13.08
C ASP A 52 14.31 -23.80 12.88
N LEU A 53 14.19 -24.45 11.70
CA LEU A 53 13.05 -25.27 11.32
C LEU A 53 13.50 -26.67 10.90
N ASP A 54 12.79 -27.69 11.38
CA ASP A 54 12.91 -29.05 10.88
C ASP A 54 12.20 -29.23 9.52
N GLU A 55 12.48 -30.34 8.83
CA GLU A 55 11.95 -30.63 7.49
C GLU A 55 10.41 -30.62 7.45
N THR A 56 9.74 -31.14 8.49
CA THR A 56 8.28 -31.14 8.56
C THR A 56 7.73 -29.72 8.75
N GLN A 57 8.42 -28.88 9.53
CA GLN A 57 8.07 -27.47 9.72
C GLN A 57 8.28 -26.66 8.43
N ILE A 58 9.35 -26.94 7.67
CA ILE A 58 9.62 -26.32 6.37
C ILE A 58 8.50 -26.65 5.38
N GLU A 59 8.10 -27.92 5.27
CA GLU A 59 7.00 -28.31 4.39
C GLU A 59 5.68 -27.65 4.77
N ARG A 60 5.35 -27.61 6.07
CA ARG A 60 4.13 -26.95 6.56
C ARG A 60 4.13 -25.46 6.26
N LEU A 61 5.29 -24.80 6.41
CA LEU A 61 5.46 -23.40 6.09
C LEU A 61 5.29 -23.14 4.60
N GLY A 62 5.88 -23.98 3.74
CA GLY A 62 5.72 -23.92 2.30
C GLY A 62 4.26 -24.02 1.87
N ARG A 63 3.52 -25.01 2.41
CA ARG A 63 2.08 -25.18 2.14
C ARG A 63 1.27 -23.95 2.55
N ALA A 64 1.51 -23.42 3.74
CA ALA A 64 0.81 -22.22 4.23
C ALA A 64 1.07 -20.98 3.35
N LEU A 65 2.29 -20.80 2.85
CA LEU A 65 2.62 -19.70 1.94
C LEU A 65 1.98 -19.87 0.57
N GLN A 66 1.89 -21.10 0.07
CA GLN A 66 1.22 -21.40 -1.19
C GLN A 66 -0.29 -21.14 -1.10
N GLU A 67 -0.96 -21.60 -0.02
CA GLU A 67 -2.37 -21.31 0.23
C GLU A 67 -2.64 -19.79 0.34
N LEU A 68 -1.74 -19.05 0.99
CA LEU A 68 -1.82 -17.59 1.06
C LEU A 68 -1.74 -16.96 -0.34
N GLU A 69 -0.83 -17.43 -1.20
CA GLU A 69 -0.69 -16.88 -2.56
C GLU A 69 -1.91 -17.14 -3.43
N GLU A 70 -2.51 -18.33 -3.32
CA GLU A 70 -3.76 -18.66 -4.03
C GLU A 70 -4.90 -17.72 -3.61
N LYS A 71 -5.02 -17.44 -2.30
CA LYS A 71 -6.03 -16.52 -1.78
C LYS A 71 -5.78 -15.07 -2.20
N LEU A 72 -4.52 -14.65 -2.30
CA LEU A 72 -4.18 -13.32 -2.78
C LEU A 72 -4.46 -13.18 -4.27
N ALA A 73 -4.20 -14.21 -5.07
CA ALA A 73 -4.56 -14.22 -6.48
C ALA A 73 -6.07 -14.03 -6.69
N GLU A 74 -6.92 -14.74 -5.92
CA GLU A 74 -8.38 -14.54 -5.94
C GLU A 74 -8.77 -13.08 -5.61
N LEU A 75 -8.12 -12.46 -4.61
CA LEU A 75 -8.41 -11.07 -4.24
C LEU A 75 -7.94 -10.06 -5.30
N ARG A 76 -6.79 -10.29 -5.93
CA ARG A 76 -6.29 -9.47 -7.04
C ARG A 76 -7.30 -9.42 -8.19
N GLU A 77 -7.86 -10.58 -8.56
CA GLU A 77 -8.89 -10.67 -9.60
C GLU A 77 -10.16 -9.89 -9.23
N VAL A 78 -10.63 -10.03 -7.98
CA VAL A 78 -11.84 -9.33 -7.50
C VAL A 78 -11.68 -7.81 -7.53
N PHE A 79 -10.49 -7.30 -7.18
CA PHE A 79 -10.24 -5.87 -7.09
C PHE A 79 -9.53 -5.27 -8.31
N GLY A 80 -9.25 -6.07 -9.34
CA GLY A 80 -8.60 -5.65 -10.57
C GLY A 80 -7.22 -5.05 -10.32
N VAL A 81 -6.41 -5.73 -9.50
CA VAL A 81 -5.03 -5.35 -9.20
C VAL A 81 -4.09 -6.22 -10.02
N GLU A 82 -3.36 -5.62 -10.95
CA GLU A 82 -2.33 -6.35 -11.67
C GLU A 82 -1.07 -6.51 -10.81
N PRO A 83 -0.30 -7.61 -10.95
CA PRO A 83 0.95 -7.82 -10.22
C PRO A 83 1.94 -6.66 -10.33
N GLU A 84 1.92 -5.95 -11.46
CA GLU A 84 2.81 -4.83 -11.75
C GLU A 84 2.43 -3.55 -10.99
N ASP A 85 1.16 -3.39 -10.62
CA ASP A 85 0.63 -2.24 -9.86
C ASP A 85 1.05 -2.28 -8.39
N LEU A 86 1.48 -3.44 -7.92
CA LEU A 86 1.90 -3.71 -6.54
C LEU A 86 3.34 -3.28 -6.25
N ARG A 87 4.04 -2.71 -7.24
CA ARG A 87 5.38 -2.14 -7.06
C ARG A 87 5.28 -0.85 -6.25
N LEU A 88 5.36 -1.00 -4.94
CA LEU A 88 5.50 0.14 -4.05
C LEU A 88 6.80 0.87 -4.39
N PRO A 89 6.76 2.19 -4.63
CA PRO A 89 7.98 2.96 -4.76
C PRO A 89 8.78 2.80 -3.45
N ALA A 90 10.09 2.58 -3.58
CA ALA A 90 10.99 2.27 -2.47
C ALA A 90 11.03 3.36 -1.38
N ASN A 91 10.36 4.48 -1.59
CA ASN A 91 10.28 5.64 -0.73
C ASN A 91 8.81 6.05 -0.44
N LEU A 92 8.05 5.18 0.22
CA LEU A 92 6.76 5.54 0.85
C LEU A 92 6.82 6.84 1.70
N GLY A 93 8.01 7.22 2.18
CA GLY A 93 8.24 8.47 2.90
C GLY A 93 8.08 9.75 2.08
N GLU A 94 8.35 9.75 0.77
CA GLU A 94 8.17 10.95 -0.07
C GLU A 94 6.70 11.20 -0.41
N LEU A 95 5.92 10.13 -0.63
CA LEU A 95 4.49 10.24 -0.91
C LEU A 95 3.69 10.76 0.29
N LEU A 96 4.12 10.45 1.51
CA LEU A 96 3.52 10.94 2.76
C LEU A 96 4.07 12.30 3.23
N ALA A 97 5.19 12.75 2.66
CA ALA A 97 5.79 14.04 2.99
C ALA A 97 5.07 15.22 2.29
N ASP A 98 4.37 14.98 1.18
CA ASP A 98 3.74 16.02 0.37
C ASP A 98 2.52 16.68 1.07
N GLU A 99 1.89 16.02 2.04
CA GLU A 99 0.76 16.61 2.79
C GLU A 99 1.18 17.50 3.99
N ARG A 100 2.45 17.47 4.41
CA ARG A 100 2.91 18.25 5.58
C ARG A 100 3.78 19.46 5.24
N ALA A 101 3.97 19.74 3.95
CA ALA A 101 4.85 20.78 3.47
C ALA A 101 4.16 22.11 3.10
N ASP A 102 2.87 22.34 3.44
CA ASP A 102 2.30 23.68 3.37
C ASP A 102 2.69 24.50 4.62
N PRO A 103 3.59 25.50 4.53
CA PRO A 103 4.06 26.29 5.65
C PRO A 103 3.16 27.50 5.94
N ARG A 104 2.01 27.66 5.24
CA ARG A 104 1.14 28.84 5.35
C ARG A 104 0.63 29.18 6.76
N TRP A 105 0.70 28.24 7.71
CA TRP A 105 0.25 28.44 9.09
C TRP A 105 1.29 29.09 10.02
N LYS A 106 2.51 29.41 9.53
CA LYS A 106 3.53 30.10 10.33
C LYS A 106 3.49 31.64 10.28
N GLU A 107 2.59 32.24 9.49
CA GLU A 107 2.52 33.71 9.35
C GLU A 107 1.47 34.38 10.24
N GLU A 108 0.63 33.62 10.97
CA GLU A 108 -0.46 34.17 11.82
C GLU A 108 -0.23 34.08 13.33
N ALA A 109 1.01 33.84 13.78
CA ALA A 109 1.38 34.05 15.18
C ALA A 109 2.73 34.77 15.21
N THR A 110 2.92 35.99 15.70
CA THR A 110 2.21 37.00 16.52
C THR A 110 3.11 38.27 16.38
N PRO A 111 2.73 39.53 16.71
CA PRO A 111 1.56 40.00 17.45
C PRO A 111 0.57 40.87 16.68
#